data_AF-A0A8X6HRH4-F1
#
_entry.id   AF-A0A8X6HRH4-F1
#
_cell.length_a   1.000
_cell.length_b   1.000
_cell.length_c   1.000
_cell.angle_alpha   90.00
_cell.angle_beta   90.00
_cell.angle_gamma   90.00
#
_symmetry.space_group_name_H-M   'P 1'
#
loop_
_entity.id
_entity.type
_entity.pdbx_description
1 polymer ?
#
loop_
_entity_poly.entity_id
_entity_poly.type
_entity_poly.pdbx_seq_one_letter_code
_entity_poly.pdbx_strand_id
1 'polypeptide(L)'
;MKEEADAYIVVYSVTDRASFEKAVDILFSLRERGITNTKAVILVGNKSDLARTREIAVEEGKSIACSYECKFIETSAAINHNVDELLVGVVSQIRLKHRQKEKEEVTRPPK
;
A
#
# COMPACT_ATOMS: atom_id res chain seq x y z
N MET A 1 -21.83 3.75 -5.57
CA MET A 1 -21.47 2.63 -4.68
C MET A 1 -20.46 3.16 -3.67
N LYS A 2 -20.73 3.03 -2.36
CA LYS A 2 -19.73 3.34 -1.32
C LYS A 2 -18.63 2.30 -1.42
N GLU A 3 -17.37 2.71 -1.52
CA GLU A 3 -16.28 1.77 -1.30
C GLU A 3 -16.22 1.41 0.18
N GLU A 4 -16.49 0.13 0.48
CA GLU A 4 -16.57 -0.43 1.82
C GLU A 4 -15.19 -0.73 2.43
N ALA A 5 -14.12 -0.73 1.64
CA ALA A 5 -12.78 -1.04 2.14
C ALA A 5 -12.19 0.13 2.93
N ASP A 6 -11.62 -0.16 4.10
CA ASP A 6 -10.87 0.81 4.91
C ASP A 6 -9.40 0.90 4.50
N ALA A 7 -8.86 -0.17 3.89
CA ALA A 7 -7.51 -0.23 3.35
C ALA A 7 -7.40 -1.12 2.11
N TYR A 8 -6.40 -0.84 1.29
CA TYR A 8 -5.99 -1.64 0.14
C TYR A 8 -4.55 -2.09 0.33
N ILE A 9 -4.33 -3.39 0.22
CA ILE A 9 -3.00 -4.01 0.26
C ILE A 9 -2.75 -4.57 -1.13
N VAL A 10 -1.84 -3.94 -1.88
CA VAL A 10 -1.49 -4.34 -3.24
C VAL A 10 -0.22 -5.17 -3.15
N VAL A 11 -0.32 -6.47 -3.43
CA VAL A 11 0.79 -7.42 -3.23
C VAL A 11 1.35 -7.87 -4.57
N TYR A 12 2.67 -7.88 -4.69
CA TYR A 12 3.40 -8.52 -5.79
C TYR A 12 4.46 -9.49 -5.23
N SER A 13 5.03 -10.32 -6.09
CA SER A 13 6.14 -11.20 -5.74
C SER A 13 7.45 -10.56 -6.19
N VAL A 14 8.46 -10.45 -5.32
CA VAL A 14 9.78 -9.85 -5.68
C VAL A 14 10.54 -10.65 -6.75
N THR A 15 10.04 -11.84 -7.09
CA THR A 15 10.59 -12.77 -8.08
C THR A 15 9.73 -12.88 -9.35
N ASP A 16 8.77 -11.97 -9.55
CA ASP A 16 7.88 -12.01 -10.71
C ASP A 16 7.57 -10.58 -11.18
N ARG A 17 8.30 -10.16 -12.22
CA ARG A 17 8.14 -8.84 -12.84
C ARG A 17 6.70 -8.55 -13.31
N ALA A 18 6.01 -9.54 -13.86
CA ALA A 18 4.64 -9.35 -14.35
C ALA A 18 3.65 -9.10 -13.20
N SER A 19 3.90 -9.68 -12.02
CA SER A 19 3.11 -9.37 -10.82
C SER A 19 3.33 -7.93 -10.34
N PHE A 20 4.56 -7.42 -10.47
CA PHE A 20 4.90 -6.05 -10.12
C PHE A 20 4.22 -5.04 -11.06
N GLU A 21 4.27 -5.28 -12.37
CA GLU A 21 3.60 -4.43 -13.37
C GLU A 21 2.09 -4.35 -13.11
N LYS A 22 1.44 -5.50 -12.84
CA LYS A 22 0.01 -5.51 -12.46
C LYS A 22 -0.26 -4.74 -11.17
N ALA A 23 0.64 -4.80 -10.19
CA ALA A 23 0.50 -4.02 -8.96
C ALA A 23 0.58 -2.50 -9.26
N VAL A 24 1.44 -2.08 -10.18
CA VAL A 24 1.51 -0.68 -10.64
C VAL A 24 0.19 -0.27 -11.32
N ASP A 25 -0.39 -1.10 -12.19
CA ASP A 25 -1.67 -0.81 -12.84
C ASP A 25 -2.82 -0.64 -11.82
N ILE A 26 -2.82 -1.47 -10.77
CA ILE A 26 -3.78 -1.35 -9.67
C ILE A 26 -3.56 -0.04 -8.90
N LEU A 27 -2.31 0.30 -8.56
CA LEU A 27 -1.99 1.55 -7.87
C LEU A 27 -2.41 2.77 -8.69
N PHE A 28 -2.18 2.74 -10.00
CA PHE A 28 -2.66 3.77 -10.92
C PHE A 28 -4.17 3.93 -10.85
N SER A 29 -4.91 2.82 -10.96
CA SER A 29 -6.37 2.81 -10.86
C SER A 29 -6.88 3.34 -9.51
N LEU A 30 -6.21 3.01 -8.40
CA LEU A 30 -6.56 3.52 -7.07
C LEU A 30 -6.31 5.02 -6.95
N ARG A 31 -5.20 5.51 -7.51
CA ARG A 31 -4.86 6.94 -7.51
C ARG A 31 -5.83 7.77 -8.33
N GLU A 32 -6.17 7.33 -9.55
CA GLU A 32 -7.13 8.03 -10.43
C GLU A 32 -8.51 8.19 -9.76
N ARG A 33 -8.87 7.27 -8.87
CA ARG A 33 -10.11 7.29 -8.11
C ARG A 33 -10.02 8.12 -6.81
N GLY A 34 -8.86 8.69 -6.50
CA GLY A 34 -8.61 9.48 -5.29
C GLY A 34 -8.54 8.65 -4.00
N ILE A 35 -8.35 7.32 -4.11
CA ILE A 35 -8.39 6.41 -2.95
C ILE A 35 -7.13 6.58 -2.10
N THR A 36 -5.97 6.81 -2.70
CA THR A 36 -4.68 7.01 -1.98
C THR A 36 -4.73 8.22 -1.04
N ASN A 37 -5.53 9.23 -1.37
CA ASN A 37 -5.73 10.42 -0.53
C ASN A 37 -6.62 10.12 0.69
N THR A 38 -7.63 9.26 0.55
CA THR A 38 -8.70 9.09 1.56
C THR A 38 -8.61 7.78 2.35
N LYS A 39 -7.95 6.76 1.81
CA LYS A 39 -7.85 5.41 2.39
C LYS A 39 -6.40 5.01 2.59
N ALA A 40 -6.17 4.00 3.43
CA ALA A 40 -4.84 3.43 3.60
C ALA A 40 -4.50 2.55 2.38
N VAL A 41 -3.41 2.84 1.69
CA VAL A 41 -2.92 2.03 0.57
C VAL A 41 -1.47 1.64 0.86
N ILE A 42 -1.16 0.34 0.78
CA ILE A 42 0.18 -0.21 1.02
C ILE A 42 0.54 -1.14 -0.14
N LEU A 43 1.67 -0.89 -0.78
CA LEU A 43 2.33 -1.79 -1.72
C LEU A 43 3.22 -2.78 -0.95
N VAL A 44 3.10 -4.07 -1.27
CA VAL A 44 3.80 -5.15 -0.58
C VAL A 44 4.60 -5.99 -1.56
N GLY A 45 5.93 -5.99 -1.41
CA GLY A 45 6.81 -6.95 -2.09
C GLY A 45 6.92 -8.24 -1.29
N ASN A 46 6.17 -9.27 -1.67
CA ASN A 46 6.16 -10.57 -0.99
C ASN A 46 7.26 -11.51 -1.53
N LYS A 47 7.56 -12.56 -0.76
CA LYS A 47 8.63 -13.55 -1.01
C LYS A 47 10.04 -12.98 -0.95
N SER A 48 10.26 -12.00 -0.05
CA SER A 48 11.57 -11.35 0.13
C SER A 48 12.70 -12.32 0.54
N ASP A 49 12.36 -13.50 1.03
CA ASP A 49 13.29 -14.61 1.32
C ASP A 49 13.97 -15.19 0.06
N LEU A 50 13.35 -15.05 -1.12
CA LEU A 50 13.87 -15.57 -2.38
C LEU A 50 14.89 -14.63 -3.04
N ALA A 51 15.90 -14.18 -2.29
CA ALA A 51 16.87 -13.19 -2.74
C ALA A 51 17.64 -13.58 -4.01
N ARG A 52 17.89 -14.88 -4.22
CA ARG A 52 18.62 -15.39 -5.39
C ARG A 52 17.85 -15.31 -6.71
N THR A 53 16.52 -15.31 -6.64
CA THR A 53 15.63 -15.23 -7.81
C THR A 53 14.87 -13.92 -7.85
N ARG A 54 15.39 -12.89 -7.17
CA ARG A 54 14.79 -11.56 -7.13
C ARG A 54 14.91 -10.91 -8.51
N GLU A 55 13.78 -10.40 -9.02
CA GLU A 55 13.70 -9.67 -10.28
C GLU A 55 13.40 -8.17 -10.07
N ILE A 56 12.93 -7.80 -8.87
CA ILE A 56 12.55 -6.41 -8.54
C ILE A 56 13.42 -5.92 -7.39
N ALA A 57 14.11 -4.80 -7.60
CA ALA A 57 14.92 -4.15 -6.58
C ALA A 57 14.02 -3.54 -5.49
N VAL A 58 14.50 -3.52 -4.25
CA VAL A 58 13.76 -2.92 -3.12
C VAL A 58 13.50 -1.44 -3.38
N GLU A 59 14.48 -0.76 -3.97
CA GLU A 59 14.44 0.67 -4.34
C GLU A 59 13.39 0.96 -5.41
N GLU A 60 13.14 0.02 -6.31
CA GLU A 60 12.11 0.14 -7.33
C GLU A 60 10.71 0.12 -6.71
N GLY A 61 10.45 -0.82 -5.80
CA GLY A 61 9.20 -0.88 -5.04
C GLY A 61 8.98 0.37 -4.18
N LYS A 62 10.02 0.85 -3.48
CA LYS A 62 9.99 2.11 -2.72
C LYS A 62 9.67 3.32 -3.61
N SER A 63 10.31 3.41 -4.78
CA SER A 63 10.13 4.53 -5.71
C SER A 63 8.70 4.58 -6.25
N ILE A 64 8.16 3.43 -6.68
CA ILE A 64 6.76 3.31 -7.12
C ILE A 64 5.81 3.73 -5.99
N ALA A 65 5.99 3.21 -4.78
CA ALA A 65 5.09 3.57 -3.68
C ALA A 65 5.11 5.08 -3.38
N CYS A 66 6.28 5.72 -3.47
CA CYS A 66 6.41 7.17 -3.35
C CYS A 66 5.63 7.90 -4.47
N SER A 67 5.79 7.49 -5.73
CA SER A 67 5.09 8.09 -6.87
C SER A 67 3.57 8.01 -6.79
N TYR A 68 3.03 6.98 -6.13
CA TYR A 68 1.59 6.76 -5.93
C TYR A 68 1.10 7.16 -4.52
N GLU A 69 1.95 7.82 -3.71
CA GLU A 69 1.60 8.32 -2.38
C GLU A 69 1.08 7.22 -1.42
N CYS A 70 1.61 6.00 -1.56
CA CYS A 70 1.25 4.85 -0.74
C CYS A 70 2.44 4.38 0.12
N LYS A 71 2.19 3.50 1.09
CA LYS A 71 3.26 2.91 1.92
C LYS A 71 3.87 1.70 1.22
N PHE A 72 5.10 1.35 1.58
CA PHE A 72 5.80 0.18 1.06
C PHE A 72 6.36 -0.68 2.19
N ILE A 73 6.28 -1.99 2.02
CA ILE A 73 6.96 -2.97 2.88
C ILE A 73 7.27 -4.23 2.07
N GLU A 74 8.41 -4.87 2.36
CA GLU A 74 8.67 -6.22 1.86
C GLU A 74 8.38 -7.25 2.94
N THR A 75 7.73 -8.33 2.56
CA THR A 75 7.33 -9.41 3.46
C THR A 75 7.81 -10.76 2.94
N SER A 76 7.84 -11.75 3.82
CA SER A 76 7.80 -13.14 3.41
C SER A 76 6.80 -13.88 4.27
N ALA A 77 5.69 -14.27 3.65
CA ALA A 77 4.71 -15.14 4.31
C ALA A 77 5.29 -16.53 4.63
N ALA A 78 6.29 -17.00 3.86
CA ALA A 78 6.86 -18.34 4.04
C ALA A 78 7.67 -18.47 5.34
N ILE A 79 8.33 -17.39 5.76
CA ILE A 79 9.15 -17.35 6.98
C ILE A 79 8.59 -16.38 8.05
N ASN A 80 7.34 -15.93 7.88
CA ASN A 80 6.69 -14.93 8.75
C ASN A 80 7.52 -13.65 8.95
N HIS A 81 8.23 -13.20 7.92
CA HIS A 81 9.02 -11.97 7.98
C HIS A 81 8.16 -10.76 7.61
N ASN A 82 8.12 -9.74 8.47
CA ASN A 82 7.40 -8.47 8.32
C ASN A 82 5.87 -8.58 8.19
N VAL A 83 5.27 -9.74 8.46
CA VAL A 83 3.82 -9.96 8.33
C VAL A 83 3.07 -9.22 9.45
N ASP A 84 3.57 -9.28 10.69
CA ASP A 84 2.96 -8.59 11.82
C ASP A 84 3.10 -7.07 11.68
N GLU A 85 4.26 -6.61 11.22
CA GLU A 85 4.56 -5.21 10.92
C GLU A 85 3.64 -4.66 9.82
N LEU A 86 3.36 -5.47 8.79
CA LEU A 86 2.36 -5.13 7.77
C LEU A 86 0.98 -4.93 8.41
N LEU A 87 0.50 -5.89 9.22
CA LEU A 87 -0.83 -5.81 9.83
C LEU A 87 -0.96 -4.62 10.79
N VAL A 88 0.03 -4.40 11.65
CA VAL A 88 0.08 -3.24 12.56
C VAL A 88 0.15 -1.95 11.76
N GLY A 89 0.94 -1.92 10.68
CA GLY A 89 1.06 -0.79 9.77
C GLY A 89 -0.27 -0.42 9.10
N VAL A 90 -1.02 -1.42 8.61
CA VAL A 90 -2.34 -1.23 8.00
C VAL A 90 -3.30 -0.57 8.98
N VAL A 91 -3.47 -1.15 10.18
CA VAL A 91 -4.40 -0.63 11.19
C VAL A 91 -4.00 0.79 11.62
N SER A 92 -2.70 1.05 11.75
CA SER A 92 -2.20 2.39 12.08
C SER A 92 -2.50 3.41 10.98
N GLN A 93 -2.32 3.05 9.70
CA GLN A 93 -2.65 3.93 8.58
C GLN A 93 -4.16 4.21 8.46
N ILE A 94 -5.01 3.20 8.68
CA ILE A 94 -6.47 3.37 8.72
C ILE A 94 -6.82 4.44 9.77
N ARG A 95 -6.37 4.25 11.01
CA ARG A 95 -6.65 5.19 12.12
C ARG A 95 -6.17 6.62 11.83
N LEU A 96 -5.02 6.77 11.16
CA LEU A 96 -4.50 8.08 10.77
C LEU A 96 -5.39 8.77 9.73
N LYS A 97 -5.83 8.04 8.69
CA LYS A 97 -6.73 8.57 7.65
C LYS A 97 -8.10 8.95 8.21
N HIS A 98 -8.69 8.14 9.09
CA HIS A 98 -9.94 8.49 9.78
C HIS A 98 -9.81 9.81 10.58
N ARG A 99 -8.74 9.95 11.36
CA ARG A 99 -8.50 11.17 12.15
C ARG A 99 -8.26 12.41 11.29
N GLN A 100 -7.59 12.26 10.13
CA GLN A 100 -7.39 13.35 9.18
C GLN A 100 -8.72 13.84 8.61
N LYS A 101 -9.59 12.90 8.21
CA LYS A 101 -10.93 13.20 7.70
C LYS A 101 -11.79 13.95 8.72
N GLU A 102 -11.78 13.53 9.98
CA GLU A 102 -12.50 14.21 11.08
C GLU A 102 -12.01 15.66 11.26
N LYS A 103 -10.70 15.89 11.25
CA LYS A 103 -10.13 17.24 11.36
C LYS A 103 -10.51 18.14 10.20
N GLU A 104 -10.49 17.61 8.98
CA GLU A 104 -10.92 18.34 7.79
C GLU A 104 -12.40 18.69 7.79
N GLU A 105 -13.26 17.92 8.47
CA GLU A 105 -14.69 18.25 8.60
C GLU A 105 -14.93 19.37 9.63
N VAL A 106 -14.14 19.42 10.71
CA VAL A 106 -14.24 20.44 11.77
C VAL A 106 -13.74 21.82 11.31
N THR A 107 -12.74 21.89 10.43
CA THR A 107 -12.16 23.15 9.96
C THR A 107 -12.89 23.78 8.77
N ARG A 108 -13.90 23.11 8.20
CA ARG A 108 -14.69 23.67 7.10
C ARG A 108 -15.59 24.80 7.63
N PRO A 109 -15.63 25.98 6.98
CA PRO A 109 -16.55 27.03 7.37
C PRO A 109 -18.00 26.53 7.23
N PRO A 110 -18.90 26.95 8.14
CA PRO A 110 -20.32 26.59 8.03
C PRO A 110 -20.87 27.08 6.68
N LYS A 111 -21.65 26.21 6.03
CA LYS A 111 -22.39 26.54 4.80
C LYS A 111 -23.42 27.64 5.05
#